data_AF-A0A0R3QBM1-F1
#
_entry.id   AF-A0A0R3QBM1-F1
#
_cell.length_a   1.000
_cell.length_b   1.000
_cell.length_c   1.000
_cell.angle_alpha   90.00
_cell.angle_beta   90.00
_cell.angle_gamma   90.00
#
_symmetry.space_group_name_H-M   'P 1'
#
loop_
_entity.id
_entity.type
_entity.pdbx_description
1 polymer ?
#
loop_
_entity_poly.entity_id
_entity_poly.type
_entity_poly.pdbx_seq_one_letter_code
_entity_poly.pdbx_strand_id
1 'polypeptide(L)'
;LQKATYNIATNDIFFRLCATYPKSVIVPKDITDDELRRACAARNNARFPAAVWCYARNESVLLRSSQPCCGIFNYRFPLDEKLLECARKAVNGSKFVTEIWVGWYLCHSFLII
;
A
#
# COMPACT_ATOMS: atom_id res chain seq x y z
N LEU A 1 20.24 5.50 4.24
CA LEU A 1 19.19 5.67 3.20
C LEU A 1 18.58 4.30 2.93
N GLN A 2 17.39 4.00 3.45
CA GLN A 2 16.64 2.74 3.22
C GLN A 2 16.14 2.58 1.76
N LYS A 3 16.94 3.00 0.78
CA LYS A 3 16.72 2.78 -0.65
C LYS A 3 16.72 1.28 -1.02
N ALA A 4 17.11 0.39 -0.10
CA ALA A 4 17.28 -1.03 -0.39
C ALA A 4 15.96 -1.81 -0.44
N THR A 5 14.89 -1.37 0.24
CA THR A 5 13.68 -2.19 0.45
C THR A 5 12.41 -1.66 -0.21
N TYR A 6 12.38 -0.37 -0.53
CA TYR A 6 11.31 0.26 -1.30
C TYR A 6 11.89 0.91 -2.56
N ASN A 7 11.22 0.69 -3.69
CA ASN A 7 11.55 1.33 -4.96
C ASN A 7 10.55 2.46 -5.24
N ILE A 8 11.06 3.55 -5.81
CA ILE A 8 10.22 4.56 -6.44
C ILE A 8 9.83 3.99 -7.80
N ALA A 9 8.55 3.73 -7.98
CA ALA A 9 7.98 3.26 -9.22
C ALA A 9 7.35 4.46 -9.96
N THR A 10 8.01 4.88 -11.03
CA THR A 10 7.63 6.00 -11.91
C THR A 10 7.21 5.48 -13.28
N ASN A 11 6.22 4.58 -13.32
CA ASN A 11 5.66 4.11 -14.58
C ASN A 11 4.28 4.74 -14.80
N ASP A 12 4.01 5.23 -16.02
CA ASP A 12 2.68 5.67 -16.46
C ASP A 12 1.61 4.58 -16.26
N ILE A 13 2.04 3.32 -16.21
CA ILE A 13 1.19 2.17 -15.89
C ILE A 13 0.52 2.35 -14.52
N PHE A 14 1.23 2.83 -13.48
CA PHE A 14 0.63 3.01 -12.15
C PHE A 14 -0.39 4.15 -12.12
N PHE A 15 -0.13 5.23 -12.85
CA PHE A 15 -1.09 6.32 -13.02
C PHE A 15 -2.34 5.86 -13.79
N ARG A 16 -2.16 5.00 -14.81
CA ARG A 16 -3.28 4.36 -15.52
C ARG A 16 -4.05 3.36 -14.65
N LEU A 17 -3.39 2.72 -13.69
CA LEU A 17 -4.04 1.81 -12.74
C LEU A 17 -4.88 2.60 -11.72
N CYS A 18 -4.40 3.75 -11.25
CA CYS A 18 -5.14 4.59 -10.33
C CYS A 18 -4.95 6.08 -10.68
N ALA A 19 -5.97 6.69 -11.30
CA ALA A 19 -5.96 8.10 -11.66
C ALA A 19 -5.88 9.07 -10.46
N THR A 20 -6.14 8.58 -9.24
CA THR A 20 -6.07 9.37 -7.99
C THR A 20 -4.71 9.32 -7.31
N TYR A 21 -3.77 8.51 -7.80
CA TYR A 21 -2.41 8.43 -7.30
C TYR A 21 -1.47 9.37 -8.08
N PRO A 22 -0.40 9.87 -7.44
CA PRO A 22 0.62 10.65 -8.13
C PRO A 22 1.35 9.80 -9.18
N LYS A 23 1.99 10.44 -10.17
CA LYS A 23 2.74 9.77 -11.24
C LYS A 23 3.91 8.89 -10.72
N SER A 24 4.40 9.18 -9.52
CA SER A 24 5.43 8.41 -8.83
C SER A 24 4.86 7.84 -7.54
N VAL A 25 4.94 6.52 -7.37
CA VAL A 25 4.47 5.81 -6.18
C VAL A 25 5.60 4.98 -5.60
N ILE A 26 5.60 4.77 -4.29
CA ILE A 26 6.63 3.97 -3.61
C ILE A 26 6.03 2.61 -3.27
N VAL A 27 6.67 1.54 -3.76
CA VAL A 27 6.23 0.15 -3.57
C VAL A 27 7.39 -0.72 -3.08
N PRO A 28 7.09 -1.83 -2.38
CA PRO A 28 8.12 -2.80 -2.00
C PRO A 28 8.83 -3.37 -3.23
N LYS A 29 10.11 -3.72 -3.13
CA LYS A 29 10.86 -4.25 -4.28
C LYS A 29 10.48 -5.67 -4.68
N ASP A 30 9.90 -6.43 -3.76
CA ASP A 30 9.62 -7.86 -3.92
C ASP A 30 8.31 -8.15 -4.68
N ILE A 31 7.70 -7.14 -5.30
CA ILE A 31 6.49 -7.29 -6.13
C ILE A 31 6.76 -6.90 -7.58
N THR A 32 6.23 -7.70 -8.50
CA THR A 32 6.29 -7.43 -9.94
C THR A 32 5.15 -6.53 -10.40
N ASP A 33 5.33 -5.81 -11.51
CA ASP A 33 4.32 -4.91 -12.07
C ASP A 33 3.00 -5.62 -12.41
N ASP A 34 3.07 -6.89 -12.86
CA ASP A 34 1.89 -7.70 -13.17
C ASP A 34 1.14 -8.17 -11.93
N GLU A 35 1.86 -8.56 -10.87
CA GLU A 35 1.25 -8.88 -9.59
C GLU A 35 0.57 -7.65 -8.98
N LEU A 36 1.24 -6.49 -9.09
CA LEU A 36 0.70 -5.23 -8.62
C LEU A 36 -0.56 -4.82 -9.38
N ARG A 37 -0.58 -4.95 -10.71
CA ARG A 37 -1.78 -4.72 -11.54
C ARG A 37 -2.97 -5.58 -11.08
N ARG A 38 -2.74 -6.84 -10.74
CA ARG A 38 -3.79 -7.74 -10.23
C ARG A 38 -4.19 -7.40 -8.80
N ALA A 39 -3.25 -7.03 -7.93
CA ALA A 39 -3.52 -6.59 -6.57
C ALA A 39 -4.37 -5.31 -6.54
N CYS A 40 -4.20 -4.41 -7.51
CA CYS A 40 -5.04 -3.21 -7.65
C CYS A 40 -6.53 -3.53 -7.76
N ALA A 41 -6.91 -4.62 -8.44
CA ALA A 41 -8.31 -5.01 -8.61
C ALA A 41 -8.99 -5.43 -7.30
N ALA A 42 -8.22 -5.83 -6.29
CA ALA A 42 -8.71 -6.17 -4.95
C ALA A 42 -9.07 -4.95 -4.09
N ARG A 43 -8.78 -3.73 -4.57
CA ARG A 43 -8.87 -2.48 -3.81
C ARG A 43 -9.83 -1.51 -4.49
N ASN A 44 -10.64 -0.82 -3.69
CA ASN A 44 -11.59 0.15 -4.21
C ASN A 44 -10.85 1.32 -4.93
N ASN A 45 -11.31 1.72 -6.12
CA ASN A 45 -10.61 2.69 -6.98
C ASN A 45 -9.15 2.34 -7.30
N ALA A 46 -8.77 1.06 -7.19
CA ALA A 46 -7.41 0.59 -7.42
C ALA A 46 -6.33 1.28 -6.57
N ARG A 47 -6.69 1.78 -5.38
CA ARG A 47 -5.74 2.46 -4.45
C ARG A 47 -5.04 1.42 -3.58
N PHE A 48 -4.08 0.74 -4.18
CA PHE A 48 -3.24 -0.25 -3.49
C PHE A 48 -2.36 0.38 -2.39
N PRO A 49 -1.90 -0.42 -1.41
CA PRO A 49 -0.93 0.03 -0.40
C PRO A 49 0.33 0.64 -1.03
N ALA A 50 0.49 1.95 -0.86
CA ALA A 50 1.64 2.71 -1.33
C ALA A 50 2.27 3.48 -0.18
N ALA A 51 3.60 3.52 -0.10
CA ALA A 51 4.30 4.21 0.97
C ALA A 51 4.24 5.73 0.78
N VAL A 52 3.86 6.43 1.85
CA VAL A 52 3.79 7.90 1.88
C VAL A 52 4.86 8.52 2.76
N TRP A 53 5.30 7.77 3.77
CA TRP A 53 6.28 8.26 4.72
C TRP A 53 7.13 7.11 5.26
N CYS A 54 8.41 7.37 5.46
CA CYS A 54 9.35 6.44 6.06
C CYS A 54 10.18 7.15 7.12
N TYR A 55 10.33 6.50 8.28
CA TYR A 55 11.16 6.98 9.36
C TYR A 55 12.50 6.27 9.34
N ALA A 56 13.57 7.01 9.03
CA ALA A 56 14.89 6.43 8.81
C ALA A 56 15.52 5.76 10.04
N ARG A 57 15.14 6.16 11.27
CA ARG A 57 15.78 5.69 12.50
C ARG A 57 15.19 4.38 13.02
N ASN A 58 13.87 4.22 12.96
CA ASN A 58 13.18 3.00 13.38
C ASN A 58 12.59 2.25 12.20
N GLU A 59 13.07 2.50 10.97
CA GLU A 59 12.68 1.76 9.77
C GLU A 59 11.16 1.59 9.58
N SER A 60 10.37 2.53 10.10
CA SER A 60 8.91 2.43 10.16
C SER A 60 8.34 3.07 8.90
N VAL A 61 7.32 2.46 8.32
CA VAL A 61 6.72 2.93 7.07
C VAL A 61 5.23 3.10 7.26
N LEU A 62 4.74 4.27 6.81
CA LEU A 62 3.33 4.56 6.70
C LEU A 62 2.87 4.30 5.28
N LEU A 63 1.91 3.39 5.13
CA LEU A 63 1.27 3.09 3.85
C LEU A 63 -0.13 3.68 3.80
N ARG A 64 -0.52 4.22 2.64
CA ARG A 64 -1.90 4.60 2.33
C ARG A 64 -2.52 3.60 1.36
N SER A 65 -3.79 3.25 1.56
CA SER A 65 -4.57 2.42 0.64
C SER A 65 -6.06 2.75 0.74
N SER A 66 -6.88 2.27 -0.19
CA SER A 66 -8.33 2.18 -0.01
C SER A 66 -8.73 0.91 0.74
N GLN A 67 -9.99 0.87 1.17
CA GLN A 67 -10.62 -0.35 1.68
C GLN A 67 -10.49 -1.51 0.65
N PRO A 68 -10.22 -2.75 1.13
CA PRO A 68 -10.29 -3.95 0.30
C PRO A 68 -11.72 -4.24 -0.15
N CYS A 69 -11.87 -4.77 -1.37
CA CYS A 69 -13.14 -5.20 -1.96
C CYS A 69 -13.56 -6.59 -1.43
N CYS A 70 -13.41 -6.85 -0.13
CA CYS A 70 -13.74 -8.14 0.49
C CYS A 70 -15.25 -8.41 0.55
N GLY A 71 -16.09 -7.38 0.42
CA GLY A 71 -17.55 -7.49 0.45
C GLY A 71 -18.09 -8.14 1.73
N ILE A 72 -19.38 -8.52 1.73
CA ILE A 72 -20.02 -9.20 2.87
C ILE A 72 -19.53 -10.65 3.00
N PHE A 73 -19.05 -11.24 1.91
CA PHE A 73 -18.60 -12.63 1.84
C PHE A 73 -17.12 -12.84 2.23
N ASN A 74 -16.45 -11.81 2.74
CA ASN A 74 -15.06 -11.86 3.18
C ASN A 74 -14.10 -12.47 2.13
N TYR A 75 -14.21 -12.02 0.88
CA TYR A 75 -13.32 -12.45 -0.19
C TYR A 75 -11.87 -12.10 0.14
N ARG A 76 -11.00 -13.09 0.01
CA ARG A 76 -9.55 -12.96 0.19
C ARG A 76 -8.86 -12.87 -1.15
N PHE A 77 -7.89 -11.98 -1.25
CA PHE A 77 -7.13 -11.73 -2.47
C PHE A 77 -5.65 -12.07 -2.22
N PRO A 78 -5.17 -13.25 -2.66
CA PRO A 78 -3.82 -13.71 -2.34
C PRO A 78 -2.71 -12.75 -2.77
N LEU A 79 -2.91 -12.01 -3.86
CA LEU A 79 -1.95 -11.02 -4.34
C LEU A 79 -1.95 -9.73 -3.52
N ASP A 80 -3.10 -9.30 -2.99
CA ASP A 80 -3.16 -8.17 -2.06
C ASP A 80 -2.48 -8.53 -0.73
N GLU A 81 -2.73 -9.75 -0.24
CA GLU A 81 -2.06 -10.29 0.94
C GLU A 81 -0.54 -10.42 0.74
N LYS A 82 -0.11 -10.90 -0.43
CA LYS A 82 1.31 -10.95 -0.80
C LYS A 82 1.93 -9.55 -0.80
N LEU A 83 1.25 -8.55 -1.37
CA LEU A 83 1.72 -7.16 -1.38
C LEU A 83 1.89 -6.61 0.04
N LEU A 84 0.92 -6.84 0.92
CA LEU A 84 0.98 -6.45 2.33
C LEU A 84 2.13 -7.16 3.05
N GLU A 85 2.33 -8.45 2.80
CA GLU A 85 3.42 -9.23 3.39
C GLU A 85 4.79 -8.76 2.90
N CYS A 86 4.94 -8.43 1.61
CA CYS A 86 6.16 -7.82 1.08
C CYS A 86 6.45 -6.48 1.75
N ALA A 87 5.43 -5.64 1.95
CA ALA A 87 5.60 -4.36 2.62
C ALA A 87 5.94 -4.53 4.12
N ARG A 88 5.36 -5.54 4.78
CA ARG A 88 5.69 -5.90 6.16
C ARG A 88 7.13 -6.43 6.27
N LYS A 89 7.57 -7.29 5.37
CA LYS A 89 8.97 -7.77 5.31
C LYS A 89 9.94 -6.63 5.04
N ALA A 90 9.49 -5.61 4.31
CA ALA A 90 10.31 -4.47 4.01
C ALA A 90 10.63 -3.57 5.21
N VAL A 91 9.91 -3.73 6.33
CA VAL A 91 10.23 -3.12 7.63
C VAL A 91 10.82 -4.19 8.56
N ASN A 92 12.10 -4.04 8.92
CA ASN A 92 12.89 -5.08 9.60
C ASN A 92 12.51 -5.21 11.10
N GLY A 93 11.34 -5.80 11.39
CA GLY A 93 10.79 -5.92 12.75
C GLY A 93 10.27 -4.61 13.35
N SER A 94 10.19 -3.56 12.54
CA SER A 94 9.74 -2.23 12.92
C SER A 94 8.24 -2.05 12.74
N LYS A 95 7.65 -1.03 13.38
CA LYS A 95 6.21 -0.75 13.33
C LYS A 95 5.74 -0.57 11.87
N PHE A 96 4.83 -1.44 11.45
CA PHE A 96 4.15 -1.42 10.16
C PHE A 96 2.74 -0.88 10.35
N VAL A 97 2.47 0.34 9.90
CA VAL A 97 1.15 0.96 10.03
C VAL A 97 0.53 1.06 8.64
N THR A 98 -0.47 0.21 8.41
CA THR A 98 -1.42 0.35 7.31
C THR A 98 -2.65 1.08 7.82
N GLU A 99 -2.77 2.36 7.48
CA GLU A 99 -4.02 3.10 7.67
C GLU A 99 -5.03 2.59 6.63
N ILE A 100 -5.79 1.55 7.02
CA ILE A 100 -7.01 1.14 6.32
C ILE A 100 -8.12 2.01 6.91
N TRP A 101 -8.56 3.03 6.18
CA TRP A 101 -9.74 3.81 6.56
C TRP A 101 -10.99 2.91 6.48
N VAL A 102 -11.27 2.17 7.55
CA VAL A 102 -12.57 1.55 7.81
C VAL A 102 -13.46 2.59 8.47
N GLY A 103 -13.98 3.52 7.67
CA GLY A 103 -14.83 4.58 8.20
C GLY A 103 -15.47 5.37 7.08
N TRP A 104 -16.62 4.89 6.59
CA TRP A 104 -17.62 5.86 6.17
C TRP A 104 -18.16 6.51 7.45
N TYR A 105 -18.30 7.83 7.38
CA TYR A 105 -18.84 8.76 8.37
C TYR A 105 -17.86 9.27 9.43
N LEU A 106 -17.75 10.60 9.44
CA LEU A 106 -17.04 11.49 10.35
C LEU A 106 -15.54 11.71 10.13
N CYS A 107 -15.30 12.81 9.42
CA CYS A 107 -14.25 13.78 9.68
C CYS A 107 -13.92 13.86 11.19
N HIS A 108 -12.76 13.35 11.59
CA HIS A 108 -11.79 14.04 12.44
C HIS A 108 -10.53 13.18 12.52
N SER A 109 -9.40 13.80 12.18
CA SER A 109 -8.05 13.22 12.17
C SER A 109 -7.80 12.32 13.37
N PHE A 110 -7.40 11.06 13.13
CA PHE A 110 -6.72 10.27 14.14
C PHE A 110 -5.52 9.57 13.52
N LEU A 111 -4.36 9.91 14.09
CA LEU A 111 -3.06 9.28 13.91
C LEU A 111 -2.99 8.12 14.91
N ILE A 112 -2.76 6.88 14.46
CA ILE A 112 -2.48 5.77 15.37
C ILE A 112 -1.09 5.20 15.07
N ILE A 113 -0.28 5.11 16.14
CA ILE A 113 1.15 4.75 16.18
C ILE A 113 1.34 3.24 16.36
#